data_AF-A0A101JE06-F1
#
_entry.id   AF-A0A101JE06-F1
#
_cell.length_a   1.000
_cell.length_b   1.000
_cell.length_c   1.000
_cell.angle_alpha   90.00
_cell.angle_beta   90.00
_cell.angle_gamma   90.00
#
_symmetry.space_group_name_H-M   'P 1'
#
loop_
_entity.id
_entity.type
_entity.pdbx_description
1 polymer ?
#
loop_
_entity_poly.entity_id
_entity_poly.type
_entity_poly.pdbx_seq_one_letter_code
_entity_poly.pdbx_strand_id
1 'polypeptide(L)'
;MDRLVAGFEAGRDPVRAPAMAAYMRNQFPFLGLPAPARRSRARTALAGLPTPTEPELAEVARRCWARDEREFQQFACDYLTAHLDVPGPAFLGVLEELITTRSWWDTVDPLATHVVGGLVRRHPALLSRMDDWSTAADRWLIRTAILHQLHYGPATDAARLFAYCTRQAGHQDFFIRKAIGWALRHYARTNPGAVRDYLTAQAAILSPLSIREAAKHLSGTR
;
A
#
# COMPACT_ATOMS: atom_id res chain seq x y z
N MET A 1 13.86 13.74 13.52
CA MET A 1 12.42 14.08 13.55
C MET A 1 12.15 15.58 13.63
N ASP A 2 12.85 16.33 14.46
CA ASP A 2 12.53 17.76 14.69
C ASP A 2 12.62 18.62 13.42
N ARG A 3 13.64 18.42 12.57
CA ARG A 3 13.76 19.07 11.25
C ARG A 3 12.54 18.81 10.36
N LEU A 4 11.98 17.60 10.39
CA LEU A 4 10.82 17.23 9.60
C LEU A 4 9.57 17.93 10.14
N VAL A 5 9.34 17.86 11.46
CA VAL A 5 8.17 18.48 12.11
C VAL A 5 8.19 19.99 11.88
N ALA A 6 9.30 20.67 12.17
CA ALA A 6 9.42 22.10 11.92
C ALA A 6 9.20 22.46 10.45
N GLY A 7 9.77 21.67 9.53
CA GLY A 7 9.61 21.87 8.09
C GLY A 7 8.16 21.70 7.62
N PHE A 8 7.43 20.73 8.18
CA PHE A 8 6.03 20.46 7.84
C PHE A 8 5.09 21.51 8.44
N GLU A 9 5.27 21.85 9.72
CA GLU A 9 4.48 22.88 10.40
C GLU A 9 4.64 24.26 9.76
N ALA A 10 5.86 24.64 9.37
CA ALA A 10 6.11 25.88 8.63
C ALA A 10 5.45 25.92 7.24
N GLY A 11 4.93 24.79 6.76
CA GLY A 11 4.17 24.69 5.52
C GLY A 11 2.68 24.48 5.72
N ARG A 12 2.17 24.54 6.95
CA ARG A 12 0.75 24.36 7.25
C ARG A 12 -0.09 25.36 6.46
N ASP A 13 -1.10 24.84 5.80
CA ASP A 13 -2.07 25.55 4.97
C ASP A 13 -3.48 25.23 5.48
N PRO A 14 -4.02 26.04 6.42
CA PRO A 14 -5.33 25.81 7.01
C PRO A 14 -6.48 25.99 6.00
N VAL A 15 -6.23 26.62 4.85
CA VAL A 15 -7.21 26.79 3.78
C VAL A 15 -7.33 25.49 2.98
N ARG A 16 -6.21 24.81 2.70
CA ARG A 16 -6.21 23.53 1.96
C ARG A 16 -6.57 22.32 2.83
N ALA A 17 -6.20 22.33 4.10
CA ALA A 17 -6.37 21.18 5.00
C ALA A 17 -7.80 20.59 5.03
N PRO A 18 -8.90 21.38 5.10
CA PRO A 18 -10.26 20.82 5.13
C PRO A 18 -10.62 20.03 3.87
N ALA A 19 -10.19 20.48 2.69
CA ALA A 19 -10.46 19.77 1.44
C ALA A 19 -9.72 18.43 1.37
N MET A 20 -8.48 18.38 1.88
CA MET A 20 -7.70 17.14 1.95
C MET A 20 -8.30 16.15 2.97
N ALA A 21 -8.74 16.66 4.13
CA ALA A 21 -9.45 15.85 5.12
C ALA A 21 -10.76 15.28 4.55
N ALA A 22 -11.56 16.11 3.86
CA ALA A 22 -12.81 15.70 3.24
C ALA A 22 -12.63 14.61 2.18
N TYR A 23 -11.55 14.68 1.39
CA TYR A 23 -11.19 13.61 0.43
C TYR A 23 -10.94 12.26 1.12
N MET A 24 -10.37 12.27 2.33
CA MET A 24 -10.22 11.10 3.19
C MET A 24 -11.42 10.83 4.10
N ARG A 25 -12.60 11.39 3.75
CA ARG A 25 -13.84 11.27 4.52
C ARG A 25 -13.71 11.73 5.98
N ASN A 26 -12.89 12.76 6.21
CA ASN A 26 -12.63 13.38 7.51
C ASN A 26 -12.12 12.40 8.58
N GLN A 27 -11.44 11.32 8.19
CA GLN A 27 -10.87 10.37 9.15
C GLN A 27 -9.56 10.84 9.79
N PHE A 28 -8.88 11.82 9.17
CA PHE A 28 -7.58 12.29 9.62
C PHE A 28 -7.48 13.81 9.49
N PRO A 29 -6.83 14.48 10.44
CA PRO A 29 -6.43 15.87 10.25
C PRO A 29 -5.29 15.97 9.23
N PHE A 30 -5.15 17.14 8.62
CA PHE A 30 -4.14 17.43 7.63
C PHE A 30 -3.47 18.77 7.92
N LEU A 31 -2.20 18.88 7.56
CA LEU A 31 -1.48 20.16 7.52
C LEU A 31 -1.91 21.01 6.31
N GLY A 32 -2.41 20.39 5.25
CA GLY A 32 -2.71 21.08 3.98
C GLY A 32 -1.55 21.02 2.98
N LEU A 33 -0.63 20.06 3.14
CA LEU A 33 0.56 19.92 2.31
C LEU A 33 0.34 18.93 1.16
N PRO A 34 0.23 19.41 -0.11
CA PRO A 34 0.17 18.51 -1.25
C PRO A 34 1.49 17.74 -1.42
N ALA A 35 1.44 16.59 -2.09
CA ALA A 35 2.58 15.68 -2.20
C ALA A 35 3.89 16.34 -2.69
N PRO A 36 3.91 17.24 -3.70
CA PRO A 36 5.13 17.92 -4.11
C PRO A 36 5.75 18.79 -3.00
N ALA A 37 4.92 19.54 -2.26
CA ALA A 37 5.36 20.37 -1.15
C ALA A 37 5.87 19.52 0.02
N ARG A 38 5.12 18.46 0.39
CA ARG A 38 5.52 17.49 1.41
C ARG A 38 6.88 16.87 1.10
N ARG A 39 7.08 16.36 -0.12
CA ARG A 39 8.32 15.72 -0.56
C ARG A 39 9.49 16.68 -0.64
N SER A 40 9.26 17.92 -1.07
CA SER A 40 10.29 18.97 -1.08
C SER A 40 10.79 19.26 0.34
N ARG A 41 9.86 19.48 1.29
CA ARG A 41 10.19 19.74 2.71
C ARG A 41 10.87 18.54 3.37
N ALA A 42 10.40 17.32 3.08
CA ALA A 42 11.01 16.09 3.54
C ALA A 42 12.47 15.95 3.05
N ARG A 43 12.74 16.26 1.78
CA ARG A 43 14.11 16.26 1.24
C ARG A 43 15.03 17.22 1.99
N THR A 44 14.56 18.43 2.25
CA THR A 44 15.31 19.42 3.04
C THR A 44 15.55 18.93 4.47
N ALA A 45 14.57 18.26 5.10
CA ALA A 45 14.72 17.72 6.45
C ALA A 45 15.70 16.54 6.52
N LEU A 46 15.82 15.75 5.46
CA LEU A 46 16.71 14.59 5.37
C LEU A 46 18.12 14.92 4.84
N ALA A 47 18.31 16.11 4.25
CA ALA A 47 19.59 16.49 3.65
C ALA A 47 20.75 16.38 4.66
N GLY A 48 21.82 15.69 4.23
CA GLY A 48 23.04 15.48 5.00
C GLY A 48 22.99 14.35 6.04
N LEU A 49 21.86 13.63 6.16
CA LEU A 49 21.76 12.48 7.06
C LEU A 49 22.33 11.21 6.40
N PRO A 50 22.95 10.30 7.16
CA PRO A 50 23.37 9.00 6.65
C PRO A 50 22.17 8.11 6.32
N THR A 51 22.42 7.00 5.62
CA THR A 51 21.45 5.91 5.48
C THR A 51 21.09 5.39 6.89
N PRO A 52 19.80 5.28 7.23
CA PRO A 52 19.37 4.80 8.54
C PRO A 52 19.64 3.31 8.70
N THR A 53 19.77 2.89 9.95
CA THR A 53 19.69 1.49 10.37
C THR A 53 18.22 1.03 10.43
N GLU A 54 17.98 -0.29 10.49
CA GLU A 54 16.62 -0.83 10.63
C GLU A 54 15.89 -0.32 11.90
N PRO A 55 16.51 -0.26 13.10
CA PRO A 55 15.87 0.32 14.28
C PRO A 55 15.48 1.79 14.10
N GLU A 56 16.34 2.59 13.45
CA GLU A 56 16.04 4.00 13.16
C GLU A 56 14.88 4.15 12.17
N LEU A 57 14.79 3.28 11.15
CA LEU A 57 13.63 3.23 10.26
C LEU A 57 12.34 2.96 11.02
N ALA A 58 12.35 1.94 11.89
CA ALA A 58 11.19 1.60 12.72
C ALA A 58 10.79 2.77 13.63
N GLU A 59 11.77 3.42 14.27
CA GLU A 59 11.51 4.55 15.14
C GLU A 59 10.93 5.75 14.38
N VAL A 60 11.52 6.13 13.25
CA VAL A 60 11.01 7.24 12.43
C VAL A 60 9.58 6.95 11.95
N ALA A 61 9.31 5.72 11.49
CA ALA A 61 7.97 5.33 11.04
C ALA A 61 6.94 5.42 12.18
N ARG A 62 7.24 4.87 13.36
CA ARG A 62 6.36 4.93 14.55
C ARG A 62 6.15 6.35 15.05
N ARG A 63 7.21 7.16 15.11
CA ARG A 63 7.10 8.57 15.50
C ARG A 63 6.25 9.36 14.52
N CYS A 64 6.32 9.08 13.22
CA CYS A 64 5.40 9.66 12.24
C CYS A 64 3.97 9.15 12.43
N TRP A 65 3.79 7.87 12.77
CA TRP A 65 2.47 7.27 12.99
C TRP A 65 1.72 7.86 14.18
N ALA A 66 2.46 8.24 15.22
CA ALA A 66 1.97 8.90 16.42
C ALA A 66 1.58 10.39 16.22
N ARG A 67 1.88 11.00 15.07
CA ARG A 67 1.48 12.39 14.77
C ARG A 67 0.06 12.45 14.24
N ASP A 68 -0.70 13.46 14.62
CA ASP A 68 -2.10 13.58 14.23
C ASP A 68 -2.26 13.75 12.72
N GLU A 69 -1.51 14.65 12.10
CA GLU A 69 -1.71 15.00 10.69
C GLU A 69 -1.22 13.93 9.71
N ARG A 70 -2.07 13.63 8.72
CA ARG A 70 -1.89 12.50 7.79
C ARG A 70 -0.61 12.57 6.97
N GLU A 71 -0.08 13.77 6.74
CA GLU A 71 1.14 13.96 5.97
C GLU A 71 2.37 13.32 6.63
N PHE A 72 2.37 13.11 7.95
CA PHE A 72 3.45 12.39 8.63
C PHE A 72 3.45 10.89 8.27
N GLN A 73 2.29 10.22 8.26
CA GLN A 73 2.20 8.81 7.84
C GLN A 73 2.52 8.65 6.35
N GLN A 74 2.11 9.61 5.53
CA GLN A 74 2.44 9.61 4.10
C GLN A 74 3.95 9.81 3.87
N PHE A 75 4.60 10.66 4.67
CA PHE A 75 6.06 10.77 4.68
C PHE A 75 6.72 9.44 5.09
N ALA A 76 6.23 8.78 6.15
CA ALA A 76 6.78 7.49 6.57
C ALA A 76 6.71 6.44 5.45
N CYS A 77 5.62 6.39 4.69
CA CYS A 77 5.50 5.49 3.53
C CYS A 77 6.55 5.81 2.44
N ASP A 78 6.72 7.09 2.09
CA ASP A 78 7.75 7.53 1.13
C ASP A 78 9.17 7.20 1.66
N TYR A 79 9.42 7.40 2.96
CA TYR A 79 10.71 7.18 3.62
C TYR A 79 11.09 5.70 3.69
N LEU A 80 10.15 4.82 4.07
CA LEU A 80 10.35 3.37 4.08
C LEU A 80 10.60 2.83 2.66
N THR A 81 9.88 3.35 1.66
CA THR A 81 10.08 2.97 0.25
C THR A 81 11.49 3.33 -0.23
N ALA A 82 12.00 4.51 0.16
CA ALA A 82 13.33 4.97 -0.23
C ALA A 82 14.49 4.17 0.41
N HIS A 83 14.23 3.44 1.50
CA HIS A 83 15.25 2.69 2.25
C HIS A 83 14.92 1.20 2.35
N LEU A 84 14.19 0.66 1.36
CA LEU A 84 13.71 -0.71 1.36
C LEU A 84 14.81 -1.77 1.45
N ASP A 85 16.04 -1.44 1.05
CA ASP A 85 17.18 -2.37 1.10
C ASP A 85 17.73 -2.59 2.52
N VAL A 86 17.42 -1.69 3.47
CA VAL A 86 17.89 -1.74 4.85
C VAL A 86 17.22 -2.83 5.69
N PRO A 87 15.87 -2.92 5.81
CA PRO A 87 15.23 -3.82 6.77
C PRO A 87 15.40 -5.32 6.43
N GLY A 88 15.58 -6.15 7.44
CA GLY A 88 15.47 -7.60 7.36
C GLY A 88 14.02 -8.11 7.46
N PRO A 89 13.81 -9.44 7.42
CA PRO A 89 12.46 -10.03 7.42
C PRO A 89 11.65 -9.73 8.69
N ALA A 90 12.31 -9.52 9.84
CA ALA A 90 11.65 -9.20 11.10
C ALA A 90 10.88 -7.86 11.05
N PHE A 91 11.27 -6.95 10.15
CA PHE A 91 10.61 -5.67 9.96
C PHE A 91 9.15 -5.79 9.50
N LEU A 92 8.74 -6.97 9.00
CA LEU A 92 7.34 -7.22 8.67
C LEU A 92 6.41 -7.00 9.88
N GLY A 93 6.88 -7.24 11.11
CA GLY A 93 6.11 -6.95 12.33
C GLY A 93 5.83 -5.45 12.52
N VAL A 94 6.78 -4.58 12.15
CA VAL A 94 6.57 -3.13 12.12
C VAL A 94 5.55 -2.79 11.05
N LEU A 95 5.65 -3.38 9.87
CA LEU A 95 4.69 -3.12 8.78
C LEU A 95 3.27 -3.56 9.14
N GLU A 96 3.11 -4.69 9.84
CA GLU A 96 1.82 -5.16 10.36
C GLU A 96 1.18 -4.14 11.32
N GLU A 97 1.97 -3.61 12.26
CA GLU A 97 1.55 -2.55 13.18
C GLU A 97 1.06 -1.31 12.42
N LEU A 98 1.83 -0.84 11.43
CA LEU A 98 1.47 0.34 10.64
C LEU A 98 0.24 0.09 9.76
N ILE A 99 0.13 -1.08 9.14
CA ILE A 99 -1.01 -1.44 8.27
C ILE A 99 -2.32 -1.47 9.06
N THR A 100 -2.29 -1.93 10.32
CA THR A 100 -3.48 -2.14 11.17
C THR A 100 -3.80 -0.94 12.07
N THR A 101 -2.96 0.07 12.10
CA THR A 101 -3.15 1.28 12.90
C THR A 101 -3.44 2.49 12.02
N ARG A 102 -4.48 3.28 12.31
CA ARG A 102 -4.88 4.47 11.51
C ARG A 102 -5.00 4.16 10.00
N SER A 103 -5.57 3.00 9.71
CA SER A 103 -5.56 2.38 8.41
C SER A 103 -6.51 3.04 7.42
N TRP A 104 -5.97 3.40 6.26
CA TRP A 104 -6.73 3.83 5.10
C TRP A 104 -5.93 3.57 3.83
N TRP A 105 -6.60 3.54 2.68
CA TRP A 105 -5.98 3.12 1.42
C TRP A 105 -4.76 3.97 1.03
N ASP A 106 -4.71 5.25 1.43
CA ASP A 106 -3.62 6.15 1.05
C ASP A 106 -2.27 5.80 1.70
N THR A 107 -2.27 5.08 2.82
CA THR A 107 -1.03 4.55 3.44
C THR A 107 -0.90 3.05 3.26
N VAL A 108 -2.00 2.29 3.31
CA VAL A 108 -1.94 0.83 3.14
C VAL A 108 -1.48 0.46 1.73
N ASP A 109 -1.93 1.18 0.70
CA ASP A 109 -1.54 0.87 -0.69
C ASP A 109 -0.03 1.01 -0.91
N PRO A 110 0.64 2.14 -0.61
CA PRO A 110 2.08 2.23 -0.79
C PRO A 110 2.86 1.28 0.14
N LEU A 111 2.39 1.04 1.37
CA LEU A 111 3.00 0.02 2.24
C LEU A 111 2.90 -1.36 1.61
N ALA A 112 1.74 -1.75 1.06
CA ALA A 112 1.53 -3.04 0.44
C ALA A 112 2.35 -3.22 -0.84
N THR A 113 2.22 -2.28 -1.79
CA THR A 113 2.73 -2.45 -3.16
C THR A 113 4.22 -2.19 -3.29
N HIS A 114 4.79 -1.36 -2.40
CA HIS A 114 6.22 -1.02 -2.43
C HIS A 114 6.97 -1.64 -1.28
N VAL A 115 6.56 -1.41 -0.03
CA VAL A 115 7.36 -1.78 1.13
C VAL A 115 7.26 -3.28 1.44
N VAL A 116 6.06 -3.79 1.69
CA VAL A 116 5.81 -5.24 1.89
C VAL A 116 6.16 -6.02 0.62
N GLY A 117 5.69 -5.56 -0.54
CA GLY A 117 6.03 -6.19 -1.83
C GLY A 117 7.53 -6.31 -2.05
N GLY A 118 8.28 -5.24 -1.77
CA GLY A 118 9.74 -5.24 -1.84
C GLY A 118 10.40 -6.16 -0.81
N LEU A 119 9.93 -6.14 0.44
CA LEU A 119 10.48 -6.95 1.53
C LEU A 119 10.28 -8.45 1.27
N VAL A 120 9.08 -8.86 0.86
CA VAL A 120 8.76 -10.25 0.50
C VAL A 120 9.58 -10.71 -0.70
N ARG A 121 9.83 -9.83 -1.67
CA ARG A 121 10.65 -10.16 -2.84
C ARG A 121 12.11 -10.44 -2.46
N ARG A 122 12.65 -9.70 -1.50
CA ARG A 122 14.02 -9.91 -0.99
C ARG A 122 14.10 -11.09 -0.02
N HIS A 123 13.00 -11.38 0.70
CA HIS A 123 12.93 -12.42 1.72
C HIS A 123 11.74 -13.37 1.46
N PRO A 124 11.84 -14.32 0.52
CA PRO A 124 10.72 -15.21 0.14
C PRO A 124 10.13 -16.05 1.27
N ALA A 125 10.86 -16.25 2.38
CA ALA A 125 10.34 -16.90 3.59
C ALA A 125 9.08 -16.19 4.15
N LEU A 126 8.90 -14.90 3.85
CA LEU A 126 7.73 -14.10 4.24
C LEU A 126 6.46 -14.40 3.42
N LEU A 127 6.52 -15.22 2.37
CA LEU A 127 5.35 -15.58 1.58
C LEU A 127 4.27 -16.28 2.43
N SER A 128 4.69 -17.09 3.42
CA SER A 128 3.78 -17.73 4.38
C SER A 128 2.94 -16.69 5.15
N ARG A 129 3.52 -15.55 5.51
CA ARG A 129 2.78 -14.45 6.15
C ARG A 129 1.77 -13.79 5.21
N MET A 130 2.05 -13.75 3.91
CA MET A 130 1.06 -13.28 2.93
C MET A 130 -0.10 -14.27 2.80
N ASP A 131 0.17 -15.58 2.92
CA ASP A 131 -0.89 -16.60 2.97
C ASP A 131 -1.80 -16.36 4.18
N ASP A 132 -1.21 -16.17 5.36
CA ASP A 132 -1.93 -15.87 6.60
C ASP A 132 -2.78 -14.59 6.44
N TRP A 133 -2.16 -13.49 6.01
CA TRP A 133 -2.83 -12.21 5.82
C TRP A 133 -3.97 -12.27 4.80
N SER A 134 -3.89 -13.16 3.80
CA SER A 134 -4.98 -13.36 2.83
C SER A 134 -6.26 -13.93 3.45
N THR A 135 -6.19 -14.44 4.69
CA THR A 135 -7.30 -15.01 5.47
C THR A 135 -7.59 -14.22 6.77
N ALA A 136 -6.85 -13.14 7.02
CA ALA A 136 -6.96 -12.39 8.27
C ALA A 136 -8.36 -11.76 8.46
N ALA A 137 -8.73 -11.46 9.70
CA ALA A 137 -9.96 -10.71 9.99
C ALA A 137 -9.85 -9.23 9.60
N ASP A 138 -8.63 -8.67 9.61
CA ASP A 138 -8.39 -7.28 9.24
C ASP A 138 -8.34 -7.10 7.71
N ARG A 139 -9.22 -6.26 7.18
CA ARG A 139 -9.33 -6.00 5.74
C ARG A 139 -8.07 -5.39 5.12
N TRP A 140 -7.26 -4.65 5.88
CA TRP A 140 -6.06 -4.01 5.36
C TRP A 140 -4.91 -5.00 5.23
N LEU A 141 -4.84 -6.02 6.09
CA LEU A 141 -3.96 -7.16 5.89
C LEU A 141 -4.37 -7.98 4.66
N ILE A 142 -5.66 -8.28 4.49
CA ILE A 142 -6.15 -8.98 3.28
C ILE A 142 -5.81 -8.17 2.02
N ARG A 143 -6.09 -6.86 2.03
CA ARG A 143 -5.76 -5.95 0.93
C ARG A 143 -4.26 -5.96 0.63
N THR A 144 -3.43 -5.97 1.67
CA THR A 144 -1.97 -6.05 1.52
C THR A 144 -1.54 -7.35 0.86
N ALA A 145 -2.05 -8.49 1.32
CA ALA A 145 -1.76 -9.80 0.72
C ALA A 145 -2.11 -9.84 -0.77
N ILE A 146 -3.27 -9.28 -1.18
CA ILE A 146 -3.68 -9.21 -2.58
C ILE A 146 -2.76 -8.30 -3.41
N LEU A 147 -2.28 -7.18 -2.82
CA LEU A 147 -1.54 -6.15 -3.56
C LEU A 147 -0.02 -6.26 -3.48
N HIS A 148 0.57 -7.11 -2.64
CA HIS A 148 2.03 -7.12 -2.46
C HIS A 148 2.82 -7.43 -3.75
N GLN A 149 2.24 -8.23 -4.66
CA GLN A 149 2.86 -8.56 -5.95
C GLN A 149 2.59 -7.54 -7.06
N LEU A 150 1.90 -6.42 -6.76
CA LEU A 150 1.37 -5.53 -7.80
C LEU A 150 2.41 -5.11 -8.83
N HIS A 151 3.67 -4.90 -8.42
CA HIS A 151 4.75 -4.44 -9.29
C HIS A 151 5.76 -5.53 -9.67
N TYR A 152 5.44 -6.81 -9.50
CA TYR A 152 6.37 -7.91 -9.82
C TYR A 152 6.49 -8.18 -11.32
N GLY A 153 5.50 -7.78 -12.12
CA GLY A 153 5.51 -7.99 -13.57
C GLY A 153 5.64 -9.47 -13.91
N PRO A 154 6.59 -9.89 -14.77
CA PRO A 154 6.83 -11.30 -15.10
C PRO A 154 7.17 -12.19 -13.89
N ALA A 155 7.64 -11.62 -12.78
CA ALA A 155 7.96 -12.37 -11.57
C ALA A 155 6.74 -12.62 -10.65
N THR A 156 5.53 -12.22 -11.08
CA THR A 156 4.31 -12.45 -10.30
C THR A 156 4.01 -13.94 -10.20
N ASP A 157 3.85 -14.44 -8.98
CA ASP A 157 3.24 -15.75 -8.71
C ASP A 157 1.74 -15.66 -8.96
N ALA A 158 1.35 -16.01 -10.19
CA ALA A 158 -0.03 -15.94 -10.66
C ALA A 158 -0.95 -16.89 -9.89
N ALA A 159 -0.47 -18.09 -9.53
CA ALA A 159 -1.26 -19.06 -8.79
C ALA A 159 -1.66 -18.51 -7.43
N ARG A 160 -0.71 -17.88 -6.71
CA ARG A 160 -0.95 -17.22 -5.44
C ARG A 160 -1.86 -16.00 -5.57
N LEU A 161 -1.63 -15.15 -6.57
CA LEU A 161 -2.49 -14.00 -6.85
C LEU A 161 -3.95 -14.44 -7.06
N PHE A 162 -4.16 -15.44 -7.91
CA PHE A 162 -5.50 -15.97 -8.20
C PHE A 162 -6.11 -16.66 -6.99
N ALA A 163 -5.34 -17.44 -6.21
CA ALA A 163 -5.82 -18.06 -4.99
C ALA A 163 -6.32 -17.02 -3.97
N TYR A 164 -5.59 -15.92 -3.77
CA TYR A 164 -6.01 -14.84 -2.87
C TYR A 164 -7.28 -14.15 -3.38
N CYS A 165 -7.36 -13.89 -4.69
CA CYS A 165 -8.54 -13.30 -5.31
C CYS A 165 -9.77 -14.20 -5.18
N THR A 166 -9.64 -15.52 -5.39
CA THR A 166 -10.74 -16.49 -5.28
C THR A 166 -11.22 -16.58 -3.83
N ARG A 167 -10.30 -16.69 -2.87
CA ARG A 167 -10.62 -16.75 -1.45
C ARG A 167 -11.44 -15.54 -0.99
N GLN A 168 -11.14 -14.37 -1.53
CA GLN A 168 -11.77 -13.11 -1.17
C GLN A 168 -12.85 -12.65 -2.15
N ALA A 169 -13.24 -13.49 -3.11
CA ALA A 169 -14.15 -13.13 -4.20
C ALA A 169 -15.53 -12.67 -3.68
N GLY A 170 -16.04 -13.35 -2.65
CA GLY A 170 -17.33 -13.04 -2.00
C GLY A 170 -17.26 -11.94 -0.94
N HIS A 171 -16.09 -11.35 -0.68
CA HIS A 171 -15.93 -10.34 0.36
C HIS A 171 -16.80 -9.11 0.07
N GLN A 172 -17.50 -8.58 1.08
CA GLN A 172 -18.46 -7.49 0.91
C GLN A 172 -17.83 -6.09 0.96
N ASP A 173 -16.67 -5.95 1.62
CA ASP A 173 -15.96 -4.68 1.73
C ASP A 173 -15.48 -4.13 0.38
N PHE A 174 -15.70 -2.82 0.20
CA PHE A 174 -15.35 -2.08 -1.01
C PHE A 174 -13.85 -2.12 -1.33
N PHE A 175 -12.99 -1.96 -0.32
CA PHE A 175 -11.54 -1.91 -0.52
C PHE A 175 -10.97 -3.27 -0.90
N ILE A 176 -11.52 -4.37 -0.39
CA ILE A 176 -11.13 -5.72 -0.82
C ILE A 176 -11.52 -5.95 -2.29
N ARG A 177 -12.77 -5.65 -2.66
CA ARG A 177 -13.24 -5.79 -4.06
C ARG A 177 -12.40 -4.98 -5.04
N LYS A 178 -12.02 -3.75 -4.65
CA LYS A 178 -11.11 -2.89 -5.41
C LYS A 178 -9.69 -3.44 -5.47
N ALA A 179 -9.19 -4.07 -4.40
CA ALA A 179 -7.86 -4.69 -4.39
C ALA A 179 -7.78 -5.82 -5.42
N ILE A 180 -8.77 -6.73 -5.42
CA ILE A 180 -8.87 -7.83 -6.39
C ILE A 180 -8.85 -7.28 -7.82
N GLY A 181 -9.76 -6.34 -8.12
CA GLY A 181 -9.85 -5.76 -9.46
C GLY A 181 -8.57 -5.04 -9.89
N TRP A 182 -7.91 -4.33 -8.96
CA TRP A 182 -6.66 -3.62 -9.26
C TRP A 182 -5.49 -4.57 -9.49
N ALA A 183 -5.31 -5.60 -8.65
CA ALA A 183 -4.26 -6.59 -8.79
C ALA A 183 -4.38 -7.33 -10.14
N LEU A 184 -5.59 -7.79 -10.47
CA LEU A 184 -5.87 -8.45 -11.75
C LEU A 184 -5.65 -7.50 -12.94
N ARG A 185 -6.14 -6.25 -12.88
CA ARG A 185 -5.92 -5.25 -13.93
C ARG A 185 -4.42 -4.98 -14.15
N HIS A 186 -3.65 -4.93 -13.06
CA HIS A 186 -2.22 -4.67 -13.17
C HIS A 186 -1.50 -5.87 -13.79
N TYR A 187 -1.79 -7.09 -13.31
CA TYR A 187 -1.19 -8.31 -13.84
C TYR A 187 -1.59 -8.59 -15.30
N ALA A 188 -2.76 -8.13 -15.74
CA ALA A 188 -3.19 -8.20 -17.14
C ALA A 188 -2.24 -7.48 -18.11
N ARG A 189 -1.41 -6.53 -17.64
CA ARG A 189 -0.35 -5.92 -18.46
C ARG A 189 0.79 -6.88 -18.78
N THR A 190 0.97 -7.90 -17.95
CA THR A 190 1.98 -8.95 -18.12
C THR A 190 1.39 -10.18 -18.78
N ASN A 191 0.23 -10.65 -18.32
CA ASN A 191 -0.43 -11.83 -18.86
C ASN A 191 -1.95 -11.60 -18.98
N PRO A 192 -2.42 -10.95 -20.06
CA PRO A 192 -3.84 -10.66 -20.24
C PRO A 192 -4.68 -11.92 -20.47
N GLY A 193 -4.10 -12.96 -21.08
CA GLY A 193 -4.76 -14.25 -21.31
C GLY A 193 -5.13 -14.94 -19.99
N ALA A 194 -4.16 -15.10 -19.09
CA ALA A 194 -4.39 -15.71 -17.78
C ALA A 194 -5.44 -14.96 -16.96
N VAL A 195 -5.45 -13.62 -17.00
CA VAL A 195 -6.49 -12.84 -16.30
C VAL A 195 -7.86 -13.02 -16.95
N ARG A 196 -7.96 -13.08 -18.28
CA ARG A 196 -9.22 -13.35 -18.98
C ARG A 196 -9.78 -14.72 -18.61
N ASP A 197 -8.95 -15.76 -18.64
CA ASP A 197 -9.35 -17.12 -18.30
C ASP A 197 -9.81 -17.21 -16.84
N TYR A 198 -9.06 -16.58 -15.92
CA TYR A 198 -9.45 -16.49 -14.51
C TYR A 198 -10.80 -15.77 -14.32
N LEU A 199 -11.01 -14.62 -14.97
CA LEU A 199 -12.26 -13.87 -14.86
C LEU A 199 -13.45 -14.66 -15.39
N THR A 200 -13.30 -15.37 -16.51
CA THR A 200 -14.35 -16.25 -17.05
C THR A 200 -14.64 -17.40 -16.08
N ALA A 201 -13.61 -18.07 -15.58
CA ALA A 201 -13.77 -19.21 -14.67
C ALA A 201 -14.41 -18.82 -13.32
N GLN A 202 -14.14 -17.61 -12.82
CA GLN A 202 -14.59 -17.13 -11.51
C GLN A 202 -15.76 -16.14 -11.59
N ALA A 203 -16.37 -15.97 -12.76
CA ALA A 203 -17.42 -14.97 -13.01
C ALA A 203 -18.61 -15.09 -12.05
N ALA A 204 -18.94 -16.31 -11.62
CA ALA A 204 -20.07 -16.58 -10.73
C ALA A 204 -19.85 -16.11 -9.28
N ILE A 205 -18.60 -16.00 -8.83
CA ILE A 205 -18.27 -15.69 -7.42
C ILE A 205 -17.66 -14.31 -7.24
N LEU A 206 -17.04 -13.75 -8.28
CA LEU A 206 -16.43 -12.42 -8.21
C LEU A 206 -17.50 -11.33 -8.17
N SER A 207 -17.26 -10.30 -7.36
CA SER A 207 -18.15 -9.13 -7.36
C SER A 207 -18.15 -8.43 -8.74
N PRO A 208 -19.30 -7.86 -9.17
CA PRO A 208 -19.36 -7.08 -10.41
C PRO A 208 -18.37 -5.90 -10.45
N LEU A 209 -18.02 -5.35 -9.27
CA LEU A 209 -17.02 -4.30 -9.15
C LEU A 209 -15.62 -4.82 -9.49
N SER A 210 -15.23 -5.96 -8.94
CA SER A 210 -13.92 -6.58 -9.19
C SER A 210 -13.73 -6.93 -10.66
N ILE A 211 -14.75 -7.52 -11.29
CA ILE A 211 -14.74 -7.84 -12.73
C ILE A 211 -14.55 -6.58 -13.56
N ARG A 212 -15.35 -5.54 -13.32
CA ARG A 212 -15.28 -4.27 -14.06
C ARG A 212 -13.92 -3.60 -13.94
N GLU A 213 -13.35 -3.58 -12.75
CA GLU A 213 -12.02 -3.01 -12.52
C GLU A 213 -10.93 -3.80 -13.22
N ALA A 214 -10.98 -5.14 -13.15
CA ALA A 214 -10.02 -6.03 -13.79
C ALA A 214 -10.07 -5.92 -15.33
N ALA A 215 -11.27 -5.85 -15.90
CA ALA A 215 -11.49 -5.90 -17.35
C ALA A 215 -11.21 -4.59 -18.10
N LYS A 216 -10.92 -3.48 -17.41
CA LYS A 216 -10.81 -2.12 -17.99
C LYS A 216 -9.89 -2.01 -19.21
N HIS A 217 -8.87 -2.87 -19.33
CA HIS A 217 -7.92 -2.87 -20.44
C HIS A 217 -7.85 -4.21 -21.20
N LEU A 218 -8.76 -5.14 -20.92
CA LEU A 218 -8.80 -6.46 -21.57
C LEU A 218 -9.63 -6.47 -22.87
N SER A 219 -10.38 -5.40 -23.14
CA SER A 219 -11.27 -5.26 -24.31
C SER A 219 -10.55 -4.91 -25.62
N GLY A 220 -9.29 -5.33 -25.79
CA GLY A 220 -8.43 -4.96 -26.91
C GLY A 220 -7.72 -6.14 -27.55
N THR A 221 -8.44 -7.22 -27.88
CA THR A 221 -8.05 -8.20 -28.93
C THR A 221 -9.24 -9.11 -29.20
N ARG A 222 -9.98 -8.81 -30.28
CA ARG A 222 -10.67 -9.84 -31.05
C ARG A 222 -9.73 -10.25 -32.17
#